data_AF-A0A351AFL4-F1
#
_entry.id   AF-A0A351AFL4-F1
#
_cell.length_a   1.000
_cell.length_b   1.000
_cell.length_c   1.000
_cell.angle_alpha   90.00
_cell.angle_beta   90.00
_cell.angle_gamma   90.00
#
_symmetry.space_group_name_H-M   'P 1'
#
loop_
_entity.id
_entity.type
_entity.pdbx_description
1 polymer ?
#
loop_
_entity_poly.entity_id
_entity_poly.type
_entity_poly.pdbx_seq_one_letter_code
_entity_poly.pdbx_strand_id
1 'polypeptide(L)'
;MAMEKMGANKRYMRVAIAGGAQVFKFNNTGANNLDIGRRNGEAVIEQLTKAGLRILAKDIGGTHGRTVTFTVPDGKVEVKTLSQGVAELCYLADNRERSAA
;
A
#
# COMPACT_ATOMS: atom_id res chain seq x y z
N MET A 1 17.10 -10.15 -2.83
CA MET A 1 16.61 -9.08 -1.91
C MET A 1 16.74 -9.54 -0.45
N ALA A 2 16.56 -8.66 0.55
CA ALA A 2 16.75 -9.02 1.97
C ALA A 2 15.86 -10.21 2.41
N MET A 3 14.59 -10.23 1.99
CA MET A 3 13.67 -11.33 2.33
C MET A 3 14.08 -12.68 1.70
N GLU A 4 14.55 -12.69 0.45
CA GLU A 4 15.05 -13.92 -0.18
C GLU A 4 16.29 -14.47 0.54
N LYS A 5 17.18 -13.59 1.03
CA LYS A 5 18.32 -13.99 1.85
C LYS A 5 17.90 -14.58 3.20
N MET A 6 16.71 -14.23 3.69
CA MET A 6 16.10 -14.80 4.91
C MET A 6 15.29 -16.07 4.61
N GLY A 7 15.35 -16.62 3.38
CA GLY A 7 14.67 -17.86 3.00
C GLY A 7 13.28 -17.69 2.39
N ALA A 8 12.81 -16.45 2.20
CA ALA A 8 11.50 -16.23 1.59
C ALA A 8 11.54 -16.56 0.09
N ASN A 9 10.60 -17.39 -0.36
CA ASN A 9 10.44 -17.68 -1.78
C ASN A 9 9.60 -16.58 -2.45
N LYS A 10 10.22 -15.90 -3.43
CA LYS A 10 9.63 -14.80 -4.19
C LYS A 10 8.25 -15.11 -4.79
N ARG A 11 8.01 -16.35 -5.21
CA ARG A 11 6.72 -16.82 -5.77
C ARG A 11 5.56 -16.69 -4.77
N TYR A 12 5.86 -16.77 -3.47
CA TYR A 12 4.86 -16.67 -2.40
C TYR A 12 4.84 -15.29 -1.74
N MET A 13 5.70 -14.36 -2.16
CA MET A 13 5.66 -13.00 -1.64
C MET A 13 4.44 -12.26 -2.16
N ARG A 14 3.74 -11.59 -1.24
CA ARG A 14 2.54 -10.79 -1.52
C ARG A 14 2.74 -9.41 -0.94
N VAL A 15 2.15 -8.43 -1.61
CA VAL A 15 2.32 -7.03 -1.26
C VAL A 15 0.97 -6.35 -1.10
N ALA A 16 0.81 -5.62 -0.02
CA ALA A 16 -0.22 -4.61 0.14
C ALA A 16 0.47 -3.25 0.28
N ILE A 17 -0.12 -2.22 -0.31
CA ILE A 17 0.44 -0.86 -0.29
C ILE A 17 -0.58 0.06 0.35
N ALA A 18 -0.19 0.83 1.36
CA ALA A 18 -1.04 1.87 1.93
C ALA A 18 -0.20 3.11 2.22
N GLY A 19 -0.62 4.30 1.76
CA GLY A 19 0.14 5.53 2.00
C GLY A 19 -0.01 6.60 0.92
N GLY A 20 0.98 7.49 0.84
CA GLY A 20 1.05 8.50 -0.22
C GLY A 20 -0.03 9.59 -0.17
N ALA A 21 -0.62 9.88 0.99
CA ALA A 21 -1.57 10.98 1.12
C ALA A 21 -0.90 12.35 1.04
N GLN A 22 -1.58 13.31 0.42
CA GLN A 22 -1.23 14.73 0.47
C GLN A 22 -2.01 15.40 1.61
N VAL A 23 -1.46 15.34 2.83
CA VAL A 23 -2.12 15.87 4.04
C VAL A 23 -2.09 17.40 4.09
N PHE A 24 -1.10 18.03 3.46
CA PHE A 24 -0.96 19.49 3.40
C PHE A 24 -1.22 20.00 1.99
N LYS A 25 -2.16 20.94 1.85
CA LYS A 25 -2.39 21.70 0.62
C LYS A 25 -1.85 23.12 0.82
N PHE A 26 -0.72 23.43 0.21
CA PHE A 26 -0.17 24.79 0.21
C PHE A 26 -0.73 25.54 -1.00
N ASN A 27 -1.45 26.65 -0.77
CA ASN A 27 -2.14 27.44 -1.79
C ASN A 27 -1.22 28.25 -2.73
N ASN A 28 0.04 27.86 -2.92
CA ASN A 28 0.97 28.65 -3.72
C ASN A 28 0.85 28.30 -5.22
N THR A 29 0.61 29.33 -6.02
CA THR A 29 0.10 29.34 -7.41
C THR A 29 1.07 28.79 -8.48
N GLY A 30 2.01 27.93 -8.12
CA GLY A 30 3.05 27.41 -9.03
C GLY A 30 3.45 25.94 -8.84
N ALA A 31 2.73 25.18 -8.00
CA ALA A 31 3.26 23.92 -7.48
C ALA A 31 2.45 22.66 -7.87
N ASN A 32 2.33 22.37 -9.16
CA ASN A 32 1.93 21.04 -9.65
C ASN A 32 2.98 19.94 -9.30
N ASN A 33 4.07 20.31 -8.63
CA ASN A 33 5.25 19.45 -8.36
C ASN A 33 5.32 18.91 -6.91
N LEU A 34 4.35 19.24 -6.04
CA LEU A 34 4.37 18.91 -4.60
C LEU A 34 3.64 17.61 -4.21
N ASP A 35 3.08 16.86 -5.17
CA ASP A 35 2.42 15.58 -4.90
C ASP A 35 3.44 14.43 -4.73
N ILE A 36 4.31 14.58 -3.73
CA ILE A 36 5.37 13.61 -3.39
C ILE A 36 4.74 12.27 -2.99
N GLY A 37 3.59 12.31 -2.31
CA GLY A 37 2.87 11.13 -1.85
C GLY A 37 2.45 10.22 -3.00
N ARG A 38 1.77 10.78 -4.02
CA ARG A 38 1.38 10.01 -5.21
C ARG A 38 2.58 9.50 -5.98
N ARG A 39 3.61 10.33 -6.19
CA ARG A 39 4.84 9.94 -6.90
C ARG A 39 5.57 8.78 -6.22
N ASN A 40 5.66 8.79 -4.89
CA ASN A 40 6.24 7.69 -4.14
C ASN A 40 5.41 6.41 -4.30
N GLY A 41 4.08 6.52 -4.26
CA GLY A 41 3.18 5.39 -4.50
C GLY A 41 3.34 4.78 -5.88
N GLU A 42 3.42 5.63 -6.92
CA GLU A 42 3.67 5.21 -8.31
C GLU A 42 5.04 4.52 -8.47
N ALA A 43 6.10 5.12 -7.92
CA ALA A 43 7.44 4.55 -7.96
C ALA A 43 7.50 3.19 -7.25
N VAL A 44 6.84 3.04 -6.09
CA VAL A 44 6.76 1.75 -5.37
C VAL A 44 6.05 0.70 -6.22
N ILE A 45 4.90 1.03 -6.82
CA ILE A 45 4.18 0.10 -7.71
C ILE A 45 5.06 -0.32 -8.88
N GLU A 46 5.74 0.63 -9.52
CA GLU A 46 6.64 0.37 -10.65
C GLU A 46 7.77 -0.59 -10.25
N GLN A 47 8.46 -0.32 -9.14
CA GLN A 47 9.58 -1.14 -8.70
C GLN A 47 9.13 -2.53 -8.25
N LEU A 48 7.98 -2.66 -7.57
CA LEU A 48 7.41 -3.96 -7.19
C LEU A 48 7.00 -4.77 -8.42
N THR A 49 6.43 -4.12 -9.43
CA THR A 49 6.05 -4.75 -10.70
C THR A 49 7.28 -5.22 -11.47
N LYS A 50 8.32 -4.37 -11.59
CA LYS A 50 9.63 -4.73 -12.17
C LYS A 50 10.30 -5.87 -11.42
N ALA A 51 10.13 -5.89 -10.10
CA ALA A 51 10.57 -7.00 -9.26
C ALA A 51 9.72 -8.26 -9.44
N GLY A 52 8.59 -8.24 -10.15
CA GLY A 52 7.71 -9.41 -10.32
C GLY A 52 7.01 -9.82 -9.02
N LEU A 53 6.73 -8.88 -8.12
CA LEU A 53 6.00 -9.12 -6.87
C LEU A 53 4.51 -8.87 -7.07
N ARG A 54 3.68 -9.76 -6.52
CA ARG A 54 2.22 -9.68 -6.65
C ARG A 54 1.66 -8.67 -5.64
N ILE A 55 1.13 -7.55 -6.14
CA ILE A 55 0.37 -6.59 -5.35
C ILE A 55 -1.08 -7.08 -5.25
N LEU A 56 -1.56 -7.35 -4.04
CA LEU A 56 -2.93 -7.81 -3.77
C LEU A 56 -3.91 -6.66 -3.56
N ALA A 57 -3.48 -5.59 -2.91
CA ALA A 57 -4.32 -4.44 -2.62
C ALA A 57 -3.49 -3.16 -2.48
N LYS A 58 -4.13 -2.02 -2.78
CA LYS A 58 -3.53 -0.69 -2.63
C LYS A 58 -4.54 0.34 -2.10
N ASP A 59 -4.15 1.10 -1.08
CA ASP A 59 -4.78 2.36 -0.65
C ASP A 59 -3.75 3.48 -0.70
N ILE A 60 -3.62 4.12 -1.88
CA ILE A 60 -2.61 5.14 -2.16
C ILE A 60 -3.30 6.47 -2.46
N GLY A 61 -2.71 7.58 -2.01
CA GLY A 61 -3.17 8.92 -2.33
C GLY A 61 -4.11 9.47 -1.26
N GLY A 62 -5.07 10.29 -1.67
CA GLY A 62 -6.03 10.95 -0.75
C GLY A 62 -5.43 12.11 0.03
N THR A 63 -6.24 12.72 0.89
CA THR A 63 -5.90 13.95 1.63
C THR A 63 -5.79 13.74 3.14
N HIS A 64 -5.90 12.50 3.62
CA HIS A 64 -5.93 12.18 5.05
C HIS A 64 -4.74 11.29 5.39
N GLY A 65 -4.12 11.57 6.54
CA GLY A 65 -3.18 10.63 7.14
C GLY A 65 -3.86 9.30 7.47
N ARG A 66 -3.10 8.22 7.41
CA ARG A 66 -3.59 6.87 7.68
C ARG A 66 -2.60 6.07 8.52
N THR A 67 -3.13 5.22 9.40
CA THR A 67 -2.36 4.23 10.16
C THR A 67 -2.58 2.85 9.53
N VAL A 68 -1.51 2.11 9.31
CA VAL A 68 -1.57 0.75 8.75
C VAL A 68 -1.30 -0.24 9.88
N THR A 69 -2.17 -1.23 10.04
CA THR A 69 -1.99 -2.34 10.97
C THR A 69 -1.86 -3.63 10.17
N PHE A 70 -0.82 -4.41 10.48
CA PHE A 70 -0.56 -5.71 9.87
C PHE A 70 -0.53 -6.79 10.96
N THR A 71 -1.44 -7.75 10.85
CA THR A 71 -1.60 -8.88 11.77
C THR A 71 -1.01 -10.13 11.14
N VAL A 72 0.00 -10.72 11.80
CA VAL A 72 0.82 -11.80 11.24
C VAL A 72 0.06 -13.12 10.99
N PRO A 73 -0.79 -13.62 11.93
CA PRO A 73 -1.41 -14.95 11.80
C PRO A 73 -2.12 -15.24 10.47
N ASP A 74 -2.87 -14.27 9.97
CA ASP A 74 -3.68 -14.35 8.73
C ASP A 74 -3.23 -13.34 7.67
N GLY A 75 -2.19 -12.57 7.99
CA GLY A 75 -1.70 -11.51 7.15
C GLY A 75 -2.69 -10.36 6.95
N LYS A 76 -3.66 -10.16 7.85
CA LYS A 76 -4.66 -9.08 7.74
C LYS A 76 -3.97 -7.71 7.70
N VAL A 77 -4.36 -6.90 6.74
CA VAL A 77 -3.93 -5.50 6.59
C VAL A 77 -5.14 -4.62 6.77
N GLU A 78 -5.05 -3.69 7.72
CA GLU A 78 -6.10 -2.70 8.00
C GLU A 78 -5.53 -1.29 7.83
N VAL A 79 -6.37 -0.39 7.34
CA VAL A 79 -6.06 1.02 7.22
C VAL A 79 -7.06 1.81 8.03
N LYS A 80 -6.53 2.62 8.95
CA LYS A 80 -7.31 3.56 9.76
C LYS A 80 -7.10 4.98 9.29
N THR A 81 -8.18 5.68 8.93
CA THR A 81 -8.17 7.12 8.69
C THR A 81 -9.00 7.84 9.75
N LEU A 82 -8.77 9.14 9.94
CA LEU A 82 -9.58 9.94 10.86
C LEU A 82 -11.04 10.06 10.39
N SER A 83 -11.27 10.07 9.08
CA SER A 83 -12.58 10.33 8.48
C SER A 83 -13.42 9.06 8.31
N GLN A 84 -12.81 7.90 8.08
CA GLN A 84 -13.53 6.66 7.73
C GLN A 84 -13.37 5.54 8.77
N GLY A 85 -12.66 5.78 9.87
CA GLY A 85 -12.41 4.75 10.87
C GLY A 85 -11.46 3.67 10.35
N VAL A 86 -11.64 2.42 10.80
CA VAL A 86 -10.81 1.27 10.40
C VAL A 86 -11.48 0.54 9.23
N ALA A 87 -10.73 0.36 8.15
CA ALA A 87 -11.14 -0.43 6.99
C ALA A 87 -10.17 -1.60 6.79
N GLU A 88 -10.71 -2.76 6.43
CA GLU A 88 -9.92 -3.91 6.01
C GLU A 88 -9.44 -3.71 4.57
N LEU A 89 -8.14 -3.85 4.33
CA LEU A 89 -7.53 -3.71 3.00
C LEU A 89 -7.40 -5.07 2.29
N CYS A 90 -6.81 -6.07 2.96
CA CYS A 90 -6.69 -7.43 2.43
C CYS A 90 -6.17 -8.40 3.51
N TYR A 91 -6.18 -9.71 3.21
CA TYR A 91 -5.43 -10.74 3.92
C TYR A 91 -4.29 -11.23 3.05
N LEU A 92 -3.04 -11.00 3.47
CA LEU A 92 -1.85 -11.45 2.75
C LEU A 92 -1.67 -12.97 2.82
N ALA A 93 -2.21 -13.67 3.81
CA ALA A 93 -2.13 -15.14 3.86
C ALA A 93 -3.24 -15.84 3.04
N ASP A 94 -4.32 -15.15 2.67
CA ASP A 94 -5.43 -15.77 1.93
C ASP A 94 -5.03 -16.02 0.46
N ASN A 95 -5.18 -17.26 0.00
CA ASN A 95 -4.90 -17.67 -1.38
C ASN A 95 -6.12 -17.50 -2.28
N ARG A 96 -7.29 -17.18 -1.72
CA ARG A 96 -8.53 -17.04 -2.48
C ARG A 96 -8.55 -15.67 -3.14
N GLU A 97 -8.54 -15.66 -4.47
CA GLU A 97 -8.99 -14.50 -5.23
C GLU A 97 -10.47 -14.29 -4.88
N ARG A 98 -10.74 -13.38 -3.95
CA ARG A 98 -12.10 -12.88 -3.79
C ARG A 98 -12.43 -12.12 -5.07
N SER A 99 -13.12 -12.80 -5.98
CA SER A 99 -13.84 -12.18 -7.07
C SER A 99 -14.73 -11.11 -6.43
N ALA A 100 -14.50 -9.85 -6.79
CA ALA A 100 -15.36 -8.76 -6.37
C ALA A 100 -16.78 -9.08 -6.89
N ALA A 101 -17.71 -9.32 -5.96
CA ALA A 101 -19.13 -9.33 -6.22
C ALA A 101 -19.65 -7.89 -6.29
#